data_AF-A0A7W0WFX8-F1
#
_entry.id   AF-A0A7W0WFX8-F1
#
_cell.length_a   1.000
_cell.length_b   1.000
_cell.length_c   1.000
_cell.angle_alpha   90.00
_cell.angle_beta   90.00
_cell.angle_gamma   90.00
#
_symmetry.space_group_name_H-M   'P 1'
#
loop_
_entity.id
_entity.type
_entity.pdbx_description
1 polymer ?
#
loop_
_entity_poly.entity_id
_entity_poly.type
_entity_poly.pdbx_seq_one_letter_code
_entity_poly.pdbx_strand_id
1 'polypeptide(L)'
;ANWFQRARHIIIPQIGPQLTMVTSITLIGGFSVFDLIFVMTGGGPGHASEVLGTYTYKAAFVQIQAGYGSALAVLITVLSLVSAVVFVRLRERQR
;
A
#
# COMPACT_ATOMS: atom_id res chain seq x y z
N ALA A 1 37.79 -10.90 -4.94
CA ALA A 1 36.70 -10.20 -4.25
C ALA A 1 35.39 -10.86 -4.60
N ASN A 2 34.69 -11.42 -3.61
CA ASN A 2 33.50 -12.25 -3.83
C ASN A 2 32.33 -11.39 -4.37
N TRP A 3 31.50 -11.92 -5.28
CA TRP A 3 30.43 -11.16 -5.96
C TRP A 3 29.45 -10.54 -4.96
N PHE A 4 29.10 -11.27 -3.90
CA PHE A 4 28.25 -10.79 -2.79
C PHE A 4 28.86 -9.59 -2.04
N GLN A 5 30.18 -9.50 -1.95
CA GLN A 5 30.87 -8.41 -1.25
C GLN A 5 30.84 -7.12 -2.07
N ARG A 6 31.01 -7.24 -3.40
CA ARG A 6 30.84 -6.13 -4.36
C ARG A 6 29.40 -5.66 -4.43
N ALA A 7 28.44 -6.58 -4.48
CA ALA A 7 27.02 -6.23 -4.48
C ALA A 7 26.64 -5.41 -3.23
N ARG A 8 27.02 -5.87 -2.03
CA ARG A 8 26.62 -5.21 -0.78
C ARG A 8 27.35 -3.91 -0.47
N HIS A 9 28.65 -3.80 -0.77
CA HIS A 9 29.46 -2.65 -0.35
C HIS A 9 29.74 -1.63 -1.46
N ILE A 10 29.50 -1.97 -2.73
CA ILE A 10 29.75 -1.07 -3.86
C ILE A 10 28.45 -0.74 -4.59
N ILE A 11 27.70 -1.77 -5.00
CA ILE A 11 26.50 -1.56 -5.83
C ILE A 11 25.36 -0.96 -5.00
N ILE A 12 24.98 -1.59 -3.88
CA ILE A 12 23.88 -1.13 -3.00
C ILE A 12 24.05 0.34 -2.55
N PRO A 13 25.20 0.79 -2.03
CA PRO A 13 25.36 2.19 -1.64
C PRO A 13 25.41 3.17 -2.83
N GLN A 14 25.91 2.75 -4.00
CA GLN A 14 25.92 3.62 -5.19
C GLN A 14 24.52 3.89 -5.74
N ILE A 15 23.61 2.91 -5.67
CA ILE A 15 22.20 3.07 -6.07
C ILE A 15 21.31 3.51 -4.90
N GLY A 16 21.86 3.70 -3.70
CA GLY A 16 21.13 4.02 -2.48
C GLY A 16 20.09 5.15 -2.64
N PRO A 17 20.47 6.32 -3.20
CA PRO A 17 19.54 7.43 -3.39
C PRO A 17 18.39 7.10 -4.34
N GLN A 18 18.65 6.36 -5.43
CA GLN A 18 17.60 5.91 -6.35
C GLN A 18 16.70 4.85 -5.71
N LEU A 19 17.26 3.95 -4.91
CA LEU A 19 16.51 2.92 -4.21
C LEU A 19 15.55 3.52 -3.18
N THR A 20 15.95 4.59 -2.48
CA THR A 20 15.08 5.33 -1.56
C THR A 20 13.94 6.06 -2.30
N MET A 21 14.22 6.64 -3.49
CA MET A 21 13.19 7.23 -4.36
C MET A 21 12.19 6.20 -4.85
N VAL A 22 12.67 5.10 -5.44
CA VAL A 22 11.80 4.05 -6.00
C VAL A 22 10.98 3.37 -4.92
N THR A 23 11.57 3.06 -3.76
CA THR A 23 10.81 2.51 -2.63
C THR A 23 9.75 3.50 -2.14
N SER A 24 10.06 4.79 -2.04
CA SER A 24 9.05 5.80 -1.68
C SER A 24 7.89 5.85 -2.67
N ILE A 25 8.18 5.84 -3.98
CA ILE A 25 7.17 5.84 -5.04
C ILE A 25 6.34 4.55 -5.02
N THR A 26 6.98 3.39 -4.88
CA THR A 26 6.30 2.10 -4.79
C THR A 26 5.43 1.99 -3.54
N LEU A 27 5.88 2.54 -2.40
CA LEU A 27 5.07 2.62 -1.20
C LEU A 27 3.85 3.54 -1.40
N ILE A 28 4.01 4.70 -2.06
CA ILE A 28 2.88 5.58 -2.41
C ILE A 28 1.91 4.84 -3.33
N GLY A 29 2.40 4.17 -4.37
CA GLY A 29 1.58 3.37 -5.28
C GLY A 29 0.90 2.18 -4.60
N GLY A 30 1.52 1.62 -3.56
CA GLY A 30 0.95 0.53 -2.75
C GLY A 30 -0.33 0.94 -2.01
N PHE A 31 -0.47 2.21 -1.61
CA PHE A 31 -1.73 2.70 -1.02
C PHE A 31 -2.86 2.80 -2.07
N SER A 32 -2.52 3.12 -3.32
CA SER A 32 -3.46 3.15 -4.45
C SER A 32 -3.75 1.76 -5.04
N VAL A 33 -3.25 0.68 -4.44
CA VAL A 33 -3.50 -0.69 -4.93
C VAL A 33 -4.99 -1.05 -4.90
N PHE A 34 -5.78 -0.38 -4.06
CA PHE A 34 -7.24 -0.50 -4.05
C PHE A 34 -7.86 -0.17 -5.43
N ASP A 35 -7.50 0.97 -6.02
CA ASP A 35 -8.03 1.38 -7.31
C ASP A 35 -7.63 0.39 -8.41
N LEU A 36 -6.38 -0.09 -8.38
CA LEU A 36 -5.85 -1.05 -9.32
C LEU A 36 -6.58 -2.40 -9.24
N ILE A 37 -6.79 -2.93 -8.03
CA ILE A 37 -7.49 -4.21 -7.79
C ILE A 37 -8.97 -4.09 -8.17
N PHE A 38 -9.61 -2.98 -7.84
CA PHE A 38 -11.00 -2.73 -8.18
C PHE A 38 -11.21 -2.72 -9.71
N VAL A 39 -10.33 -2.03 -10.46
CA VAL A 39 -10.42 -1.94 -11.94
C VAL A 39 -10.06 -3.27 -12.61
N MET A 40 -9.02 -3.97 -12.13
CA MET A 40 -8.49 -5.15 -12.81
C MET A 40 -9.28 -6.43 -12.52
N THR A 41 -9.72 -6.64 -11.29
CA THR A 41 -10.33 -7.92 -10.87
C THR A 41 -11.62 -7.77 -10.08
N GLY A 42 -11.96 -6.56 -9.61
CA GLY A 42 -13.11 -6.33 -8.74
C GLY A 42 -13.07 -7.11 -7.42
N GLY A 43 -11.90 -7.66 -7.04
CA GLY A 43 -11.73 -8.54 -5.87
C GLY A 43 -11.84 -10.05 -6.15
N GLY A 44 -11.92 -10.49 -7.42
CA GLY A 44 -12.07 -11.91 -7.79
C GLY A 44 -10.79 -12.69 -8.14
N PRO A 45 -10.84 -14.03 -8.27
CA PRO A 45 -11.98 -14.94 -7.99
C PRO A 45 -11.99 -15.44 -6.53
N GLY A 46 -13.18 -15.49 -5.92
CA GLY A 46 -13.37 -16.06 -4.58
C GLY A 46 -12.71 -15.29 -3.42
N HIS A 47 -12.62 -13.96 -3.51
CA HIS A 47 -11.98 -13.08 -2.50
C HIS A 47 -10.44 -13.14 -2.43
N ALA A 48 -9.76 -13.89 -3.32
CA ALA A 48 -8.31 -14.07 -3.26
C ALA A 48 -7.49 -12.79 -3.47
N SER A 49 -8.08 -11.78 -4.12
CA SER A 49 -7.46 -10.46 -4.33
C SER A 49 -8.19 -9.34 -3.61
N GLU A 50 -9.13 -9.62 -2.70
CA GLU A 50 -9.86 -8.55 -2.02
C GLU A 50 -8.97 -7.80 -1.04
N VAL A 51 -8.99 -6.47 -1.16
CA VAL A 51 -8.41 -5.54 -0.18
C VAL A 51 -9.54 -4.88 0.61
N LEU A 52 -9.20 -4.28 1.75
CA LEU A 52 -10.16 -3.64 2.66
C LEU A 52 -11.11 -2.68 1.93
N GLY A 53 -10.61 -1.94 0.93
CA GLY A 53 -11.42 -1.04 0.11
C GLY A 53 -12.46 -1.76 -0.77
N THR A 54 -12.10 -2.85 -1.44
CA THR A 54 -13.04 -3.61 -2.29
C THR A 54 -14.11 -4.30 -1.44
N TYR A 55 -13.73 -4.78 -0.25
CA TYR A 55 -14.68 -5.38 0.70
C TYR A 55 -15.69 -4.36 1.24
N THR A 56 -15.23 -3.16 1.60
CA THR A 56 -16.11 -2.09 2.11
C THR A 56 -17.08 -1.59 1.04
N TYR A 57 -16.61 -1.46 -0.20
CA TYR A 57 -17.48 -1.12 -1.32
C TYR A 57 -18.60 -2.15 -1.50
N LYS A 58 -18.27 -3.45 -1.43
CA LYS A 58 -19.23 -4.54 -1.50
C LYS A 58 -20.21 -4.53 -0.32
N ALA A 59 -19.73 -4.31 0.90
CA ALA A 59 -20.57 -4.25 2.10
C ALA A 59 -21.55 -3.04 2.08
N ALA A 60 -21.08 -1.87 1.67
CA ALA A 60 -21.87 -0.64 1.66
C ALA A 60 -22.90 -0.61 0.52
N PHE A 61 -22.51 -1.01 -0.69
CA PHE A 61 -23.33 -0.82 -1.90
C PHE A 61 -23.96 -2.10 -2.44
N VAL A 62 -23.36 -3.27 -2.23
CA VAL A 62 -23.92 -4.54 -2.74
C VAL A 62 -24.83 -5.21 -1.71
N GLN A 63 -24.44 -5.21 -0.43
CA GLN A 63 -25.27 -5.78 0.65
C GLN A 63 -26.27 -4.78 1.25
N ILE A 64 -26.23 -3.50 0.84
CA ILE A 64 -27.12 -2.41 1.31
C ILE A 64 -27.05 -2.24 2.85
N GLN A 65 -25.97 -2.71 3.49
CA GLN A 65 -25.76 -2.56 4.92
C GLN A 65 -25.00 -1.27 5.21
N ALA A 66 -25.68 -0.13 5.05
CA ALA A 66 -25.08 1.20 5.18
C ALA A 66 -24.37 1.42 6.53
N GLY A 67 -24.93 0.89 7.63
CA GLY A 67 -24.32 0.97 8.96
C GLY A 67 -23.01 0.20 9.08
N TYR A 68 -22.98 -1.04 8.57
CA TYR A 68 -21.77 -1.89 8.59
C TYR A 68 -20.71 -1.36 7.62
N GLY A 69 -21.11 -0.93 6.42
CA GLY A 69 -20.23 -0.29 5.45
C GLY A 69 -19.60 1.01 5.97
N SER A 70 -20.36 1.83 6.72
CA SER A 70 -19.84 3.06 7.33
C SER A 70 -18.81 2.77 8.43
N ALA A 71 -19.04 1.75 9.27
CA ALA A 71 -18.08 1.35 10.29
C ALA A 71 -16.75 0.88 9.67
N LEU A 72 -16.82 0.09 8.60
CA LEU A 72 -15.64 -0.35 7.85
C LEU A 72 -14.91 0.82 7.16
N ALA A 73 -15.66 1.76 6.57
CA ALA A 73 -15.07 2.94 5.94
C ALA A 73 -14.31 3.83 6.94
N VAL A 74 -14.85 4.01 8.15
CA VAL A 74 -14.19 4.74 9.24
C VAL A 74 -12.92 4.01 9.68
N LEU A 75 -13.00 2.68 9.84
CA LEU A 75 -11.85 1.86 10.23
C LEU A 75 -10.71 1.93 9.21
N ILE A 76 -11.04 1.84 7.91
CA ILE A 76 -10.07 2.00 6.82
C ILE A 76 -9.48 3.40 6.81
N THR A 77 -10.30 4.43 7.05
CA THR A 77 -9.83 5.81 7.11
C THR A 77 -8.78 5.97 8.22
N VAL A 78 -9.02 5.41 9.41
CA VAL A 78 -8.07 5.43 10.52
C VAL A 78 -6.78 4.68 10.17
N LEU A 79 -6.87 3.48 9.60
CA LEU A 79 -5.69 2.70 9.20
C LEU A 79 -4.86 3.40 8.12
N SER A 80 -5.52 3.97 7.11
CA SER A 80 -4.88 4.76 6.06
C SER A 80 -4.20 6.01 6.63
N LEU A 81 -4.85 6.69 7.57
CA LEU A 81 -4.28 7.89 8.22
C LEU A 81 -3.05 7.54 9.06
N VAL A 82 -3.10 6.46 9.86
CA VAL A 82 -1.93 5.97 10.60
C VAL A 82 -0.79 5.62 9.65
N SER A 83 -1.09 4.91 8.56
CA SER A 83 -0.09 4.49 7.59
C SER A 83 0.54 5.68 6.85
N ALA A 84 -0.28 6.68 6.48
CA ALA A 84 0.20 7.93 5.89
C ALA A 84 1.09 8.72 6.86
N VAL A 85 0.72 8.83 8.15
CA VAL A 85 1.54 9.51 9.17
C VAL A 85 2.87 8.79 9.38
N VAL A 86 2.87 7.45 9.47
CA VAL A 86 4.10 6.65 9.57
C VAL A 86 4.99 6.87 8.35
N PHE A 87 4.41 6.89 7.15
CA PHE A 87 5.15 7.14 5.92
C PHE A 87 5.78 8.54 5.88
N VAL A 88 5.01 9.59 6.21
CA VAL A 88 5.54 10.96 6.28
C VAL A 88 6.66 11.06 7.31
N ARG A 89 6.50 10.44 8.49
CA ARG A 89 7.53 10.41 9.54
C ARG A 89 8.80 9.66 9.12
N LEU A 90 8.67 8.54 8.40
CA LEU A 90 9.82 7.80 7.87
C LEU A 90 10.53 8.60 6.77
N ARG A 91 9.78 9.33 5.94
CA ARG A 91 10.34 10.22 4.92
C ARG A 91 11.07 11.42 5.53
N GLU A 92 10.54 12.02 6.59
CA GLU A 92 11.19 13.10 7.33
C GLU A 92 12.49 12.65 8.01
N ARG A 93 12.59 11.38 8.45
CA ARG A 93 13.83 10.81 9.00
C ARG A 93 14.91 10.51 7.96
N GLN A 94 14.57 10.50 6.66
CA GLN A 94 15.51 10.26 5.55
C GLN A 94 16.01 11.57 4.92
N ARG A 95 15.44 12.72 5.31
CA ARG A 95 16.00 14.06 5.02
C ARG A 95 16.99 14.46 6.10
#